data_AF-A0A351F5P7-F1
#
_entry.id   AF-A0A351F5P7-F1
#
_cell.length_a   1.000
_cell.length_b   1.000
_cell.length_c   1.000
_cell.angle_alpha   90.00
_cell.angle_beta   90.00
_cell.angle_gamma   90.00
#
_symmetry.space_group_name_H-M   'P 1'
#
loop_
_entity.id
_entity.type
_entity.pdbx_description
1 polymer ?
#
loop_
_entity_poly.entity_id
_entity_poly.type
_entity_poly.pdbx_seq_one_letter_code
_entity_poly.pdbx_strand_id
1 'polypeptide(L)'
;MKRIISVLLTAAVIIGCLPMMSFAVSADTDTVYSANTDEVYFNTGYAEVGKPISVRTKSGESELMYKWYIDKQEISNFTDTYIPVESDIESMLTAEVYGADGELIGAANMLISKLPVVYIETKDREPLVVKSKVLKAHMTIQGNSEFNDASVLYDGGTEIKGRGNSTWMANKKPYKLKLDSKSDLLGMGKNKHWVLLSNPFDASLSRNKLIYDLAADMGLDAMSSQWVDVVLNGKVVGNYLLCEHIRIGEGRVDITNWDDVADDVAKAIYKANKKTMSKDERDELAEQMETDMDWVTAGEVTYKGKTYKITDYCDLPSTDGGYLLEGYEGDAPYFNTASGHKVTVSKPEGIGKGMLKEIGDYYSAFESAAQSSDFCTKYNGQRTRYSELADIKSFAKYALINEIFQNQDFPNRSTYMYKDVGGKLT
;
A
#
# COMPACT_ATOMS: atom_id res chain seq x y z
N MET A 1 42.77 18.75 -25.82
CA MET A 1 42.15 17.75 -24.93
C MET A 1 41.02 18.30 -24.06
N LYS A 2 41.20 19.35 -23.24
CA LYS A 2 40.14 19.86 -22.34
C LYS A 2 38.88 20.41 -23.03
N ARG A 3 38.96 20.94 -24.27
CA ARG A 3 37.79 21.40 -25.04
C ARG A 3 36.98 20.28 -25.69
N ILE A 4 37.56 19.10 -25.92
CA ILE A 4 36.87 17.94 -26.52
C ILE A 4 36.10 17.16 -25.43
N ILE A 5 36.65 17.10 -24.21
CA ILE A 5 35.97 16.49 -23.05
C ILE A 5 34.75 17.32 -22.62
N SER A 6 34.83 18.65 -22.70
CA SER A 6 33.68 19.52 -22.40
C SER A 6 32.53 19.32 -23.39
N VAL A 7 32.81 19.22 -24.70
CA VAL A 7 31.78 18.99 -25.73
C VAL A 7 31.16 17.59 -25.61
N LEU A 8 31.92 16.57 -25.19
CA LEU A 8 31.39 15.23 -24.92
C LEU A 8 30.50 15.19 -23.66
N LEU A 9 30.82 15.95 -22.60
CA LEU A 9 29.94 16.07 -21.43
C LEU A 9 28.67 16.86 -21.77
N THR A 10 28.76 17.94 -22.55
CA THR A 10 27.57 18.71 -22.96
C THR A 10 26.70 17.91 -23.93
N ALA A 11 27.28 17.07 -24.80
CA ALA A 11 26.53 16.15 -25.65
C ALA A 11 25.85 15.03 -24.83
N ALA A 12 26.50 14.51 -23.78
CA ALA A 12 25.87 13.54 -22.87
C ALA A 12 24.70 14.15 -22.07
N VAL A 13 24.78 15.43 -21.70
CA VAL A 13 23.68 16.15 -21.02
C VAL A 13 22.56 16.51 -22.00
N ILE A 14 22.85 16.81 -23.27
CA ILE A 14 21.83 17.09 -24.29
C ILE A 14 21.13 15.81 -24.77
N ILE A 15 21.84 14.67 -24.85
CA ILE A 15 21.23 13.36 -25.11
C ILE A 15 20.42 12.87 -23.90
N GLY A 16 20.84 13.21 -22.66
CA GLY A 16 20.07 12.99 -21.44
C GLY A 16 18.84 13.90 -21.26
N CYS A 17 18.66 14.88 -22.16
CA CYS A 17 17.52 15.81 -22.21
C CYS A 17 16.70 15.67 -23.51
N LEU A 18 16.80 14.54 -24.21
CA LEU A 18 15.61 14.08 -24.93
C LEU A 18 14.50 13.99 -23.87
N PRO A 19 13.26 14.44 -24.14
CA PRO A 19 12.17 14.12 -23.24
C PRO A 19 12.29 12.62 -23.04
N MET A 20 12.49 12.16 -21.80
CA MET A 20 12.21 10.79 -21.45
C MET A 20 10.81 10.59 -22.00
N MET A 21 10.72 9.95 -23.18
CA MET A 21 9.47 9.45 -23.71
C MET A 21 8.94 8.71 -22.51
N SER A 22 7.85 9.25 -21.97
CA SER A 22 7.27 8.79 -20.75
C SER A 22 7.33 7.27 -20.76
N PHE A 23 7.80 6.64 -19.69
CA PHE A 23 7.57 5.21 -19.46
C PHE A 23 6.06 4.86 -19.45
N ALA A 24 5.17 5.81 -19.77
CA ALA A 24 3.86 5.55 -20.31
C ALA A 24 3.97 4.67 -21.55
N VAL A 25 3.56 3.42 -21.35
CA VAL A 25 2.61 2.69 -22.18
C VAL A 25 2.87 2.92 -23.65
N SER A 26 3.52 1.93 -24.29
CA SER A 26 3.41 1.72 -25.74
C SER A 26 2.02 2.17 -26.18
N ALA A 27 1.98 3.18 -27.06
CA ALA A 27 0.78 3.91 -27.44
C ALA A 27 -0.27 3.05 -28.19
N ASP A 28 -0.15 1.74 -28.12
CA ASP A 28 -1.01 0.76 -28.77
C ASP A 28 -1.06 -0.56 -27.99
N THR A 29 -1.82 -0.62 -26.88
CA THR A 29 -2.09 -1.90 -26.18
C THR A 29 -3.53 -1.99 -25.65
N ASP A 30 -4.53 -1.62 -26.46
CA ASP A 30 -5.92 -2.05 -26.21
C ASP A 30 -6.10 -3.57 -26.35
N THR A 31 -5.02 -4.29 -26.61
CA THR A 31 -4.93 -5.75 -26.57
C THR A 31 -5.33 -6.29 -25.20
N VAL A 32 -6.46 -7.01 -25.19
CA VAL A 32 -6.91 -7.79 -24.04
C VAL A 32 -6.60 -9.27 -24.29
N TYR A 33 -5.85 -9.88 -23.38
CA TYR A 33 -5.52 -11.31 -23.39
C TYR A 33 -6.60 -12.12 -22.67
N SER A 34 -6.85 -13.35 -23.12
CA SER A 34 -7.75 -14.28 -22.43
C SER A 34 -7.21 -14.63 -21.05
N ALA A 35 -8.07 -15.09 -20.16
CA ALA A 35 -7.61 -15.66 -18.89
C ALA A 35 -6.88 -16.99 -19.17
N ASN A 36 -5.91 -17.33 -18.33
CA ASN A 36 -5.25 -18.63 -18.41
C ASN A 36 -6.29 -19.72 -18.12
N THR A 37 -6.23 -20.79 -18.91
CA THR A 37 -7.08 -21.96 -18.70
C THR A 37 -6.48 -22.85 -17.61
N ASP A 38 -7.31 -23.56 -16.86
CA ASP A 38 -6.81 -24.43 -15.78
C ASP A 38 -5.98 -25.62 -16.31
N GLU A 39 -6.19 -26.09 -17.53
CA GLU A 39 -5.55 -27.29 -18.07
C GLU A 39 -4.10 -27.10 -18.53
N VAL A 40 -3.70 -25.87 -18.82
CA VAL A 40 -2.40 -25.54 -19.44
C VAL A 40 -1.65 -24.54 -18.57
N TYR A 41 -0.37 -24.80 -18.30
CA TYR A 41 0.45 -23.94 -17.45
C TYR A 41 1.93 -23.95 -17.89
N PHE A 42 2.65 -22.89 -17.54
CA PHE A 42 4.10 -22.85 -17.71
C PHE A 42 4.80 -23.57 -16.55
N ASN A 43 5.87 -24.30 -16.85
CA ASN A 43 6.65 -25.05 -15.86
C ASN A 43 7.46 -24.16 -14.90
N THR A 44 7.60 -22.87 -15.20
CA THR A 44 8.25 -21.87 -14.35
C THR A 44 7.24 -20.80 -13.93
N GLY A 45 7.48 -20.17 -12.78
CA GLY A 45 6.64 -19.08 -12.27
C GLY A 45 6.91 -17.72 -12.90
N TYR A 46 7.99 -17.58 -13.68
CA TYR A 46 8.36 -16.36 -14.39
C TYR A 46 9.24 -16.70 -15.61
N ALA A 47 9.31 -15.77 -16.57
CA ALA A 47 10.16 -15.88 -17.75
C ALA A 47 11.49 -15.14 -17.53
N GLU A 48 12.59 -15.69 -18.07
CA GLU A 48 13.90 -15.07 -18.02
C GLU A 48 14.58 -15.21 -19.39
N VAL A 49 15.16 -14.12 -19.88
CA VAL A 49 15.85 -14.10 -21.18
C VAL A 49 16.96 -15.16 -21.21
N GLY A 50 16.99 -15.94 -22.30
CA GLY A 50 17.96 -17.00 -22.50
C GLY A 50 17.72 -18.27 -21.69
N LYS A 51 16.68 -18.33 -20.85
CA LYS A 51 16.27 -19.56 -20.13
C LYS A 51 15.02 -20.17 -20.76
N PRO A 52 14.98 -21.50 -20.96
CA PRO A 52 13.81 -22.15 -21.53
C PRO A 52 12.61 -22.07 -20.59
N ILE A 53 11.45 -21.74 -21.15
CA ILE A 53 10.13 -21.88 -20.52
C ILE A 53 9.35 -22.91 -21.32
N SER A 54 8.79 -23.90 -20.62
CA SER A 54 8.04 -24.98 -21.25
C SER A 54 6.58 -24.96 -20.82
N VAL A 55 5.67 -25.21 -21.75
CA VAL A 55 4.24 -25.35 -21.48
C VAL A 55 3.91 -26.82 -21.16
N ARG A 56 3.02 -27.03 -20.19
CA ARG A 56 2.60 -28.35 -19.70
C ARG A 56 1.08 -28.42 -19.65
N THR A 57 0.56 -29.62 -19.81
CA THR A 57 -0.86 -29.94 -19.62
C THR A 57 -1.05 -30.68 -18.30
N LYS A 58 -2.20 -30.51 -17.66
CA LYS A 58 -2.61 -31.38 -16.54
C LYS A 58 -3.03 -32.77 -17.04
N SER A 59 -3.60 -32.85 -18.24
CA SER A 59 -3.90 -34.11 -18.93
C SER A 59 -2.61 -34.76 -19.44
N GLY A 60 -2.42 -36.06 -19.16
CA GLY A 60 -1.24 -36.84 -19.57
C GLY A 60 -1.30 -37.33 -21.02
N GLU A 61 -1.77 -36.50 -21.95
CA GLU A 61 -1.88 -36.85 -23.37
C GLU A 61 -0.51 -37.09 -24.00
N SER A 62 -0.43 -38.09 -24.88
CA SER A 62 0.83 -38.54 -25.46
C SER A 62 1.27 -37.78 -26.72
N GLU A 63 0.33 -37.12 -27.41
CA GLU A 63 0.60 -36.35 -28.64
C GLU A 63 -0.07 -34.98 -28.55
N LEU A 64 0.77 -33.94 -28.52
CA LEU A 64 0.35 -32.56 -28.35
C LEU A 64 0.94 -31.69 -29.48
N MET A 65 0.18 -30.69 -29.89
CA MET A 65 0.63 -29.64 -30.81
C MET A 65 0.66 -28.29 -30.09
N TYR A 66 1.62 -27.45 -30.46
CA TYR A 66 1.88 -26.18 -29.78
C TYR A 66 1.82 -25.03 -30.77
N LYS A 67 1.19 -23.93 -30.33
CA LYS A 67 1.31 -22.62 -30.97
C LYS A 67 1.76 -21.61 -29.95
N TRP A 68 2.64 -20.71 -30.38
CA TRP A 68 3.22 -19.69 -29.54
C TRP A 68 2.97 -18.32 -30.12
N TYR A 69 2.79 -17.33 -29.25
CA TYR A 69 2.56 -15.95 -29.64
C TYR A 69 3.37 -15.00 -28.76
N ILE A 70 3.86 -13.93 -29.38
CA ILE A 70 4.37 -12.73 -28.70
C ILE A 70 3.44 -11.59 -29.07
N ASP A 71 2.78 -10.99 -28.09
CA ASP A 71 1.78 -9.94 -28.28
C ASP A 71 0.72 -10.26 -29.35
N LYS A 72 0.18 -11.49 -29.28
CA LYS A 72 -0.77 -12.10 -30.24
C LYS A 72 -0.22 -12.31 -31.66
N GLN A 73 1.05 -12.01 -31.92
CA GLN A 73 1.69 -12.37 -33.18
C GLN A 73 2.23 -13.80 -33.08
N GLU A 74 1.75 -14.69 -33.94
CA GLU A 74 2.19 -16.08 -33.97
C GLU A 74 3.68 -16.17 -34.30
N ILE A 75 4.42 -16.94 -33.52
CA ILE A 75 5.83 -17.25 -33.77
C ILE A 75 5.96 -18.69 -34.25
N SER A 76 6.86 -18.94 -35.20
CA SER A 76 7.10 -20.29 -35.71
C SER A 76 7.87 -21.13 -34.69
N ASN A 77 7.13 -21.82 -33.83
CA ASN A 77 7.64 -22.78 -32.86
C ASN A 77 6.59 -23.88 -32.64
N PHE A 78 6.98 -25.13 -32.87
CA PHE A 78 6.09 -26.31 -32.74
C PHE A 78 6.49 -27.21 -31.58
N THR A 79 7.41 -26.75 -30.73
CA THR A 79 7.86 -27.50 -29.55
C THR A 79 7.11 -27.03 -28.31
N ASP A 80 7.21 -27.82 -27.24
CA ASP A 80 6.65 -27.50 -25.93
C ASP A 80 7.42 -26.40 -25.19
N THR A 81 8.47 -25.85 -25.80
CA THR A 81 9.44 -24.98 -25.13
C THR A 81 9.73 -23.74 -25.97
N TYR A 82 9.81 -22.59 -25.30
CA TYR A 82 10.26 -21.33 -25.87
C TYR A 82 11.46 -20.79 -25.09
N ILE A 83 12.34 -20.03 -25.73
CA ILE A 83 13.47 -19.36 -25.06
C ILE A 83 13.29 -17.85 -25.31
N PRO A 84 12.85 -17.09 -24.29
CA PRO A 84 12.70 -15.64 -24.42
C PRO A 84 14.01 -14.97 -24.81
N VAL A 85 13.92 -13.96 -25.65
CA VAL A 85 15.02 -13.08 -26.09
C VAL A 85 14.81 -11.66 -25.57
N GLU A 86 15.84 -10.80 -25.67
CA GLU A 86 15.76 -9.42 -25.16
C GLU A 86 14.62 -8.59 -25.79
N SER A 87 14.26 -8.85 -27.06
CA SER A 87 13.16 -8.14 -27.71
C SER A 87 11.77 -8.51 -27.21
N ASP A 88 11.65 -9.58 -26.43
CA ASP A 88 10.36 -10.04 -25.89
C ASP A 88 10.05 -9.43 -24.52
N ILE A 89 10.99 -8.69 -23.94
CA ILE A 89 10.78 -8.00 -22.66
C ILE A 89 9.61 -7.01 -22.83
N GLU A 90 8.72 -7.00 -21.83
CA GLU A 90 7.45 -6.26 -21.77
C GLU A 90 6.38 -6.74 -22.77
N SER A 91 6.59 -7.88 -23.44
CA SER A 91 5.59 -8.54 -24.27
C SER A 91 4.89 -9.70 -23.54
N MET A 92 3.64 -9.94 -23.94
CA MET A 92 2.89 -11.11 -23.47
C MET A 92 3.27 -12.34 -24.30
N LEU A 93 3.80 -13.35 -23.62
CA LEU A 93 3.98 -14.70 -24.14
C LEU A 93 2.68 -15.48 -23.97
N THR A 94 2.15 -16.02 -25.07
CA THR A 94 1.02 -16.95 -25.03
C THR A 94 1.44 -18.29 -25.62
N ALA A 95 1.13 -19.37 -24.90
CA ALA A 95 1.22 -20.73 -25.42
C ALA A 95 -0.18 -21.33 -25.49
N GLU A 96 -0.55 -21.85 -26.65
CA GLU A 96 -1.75 -22.63 -26.87
C GLU A 96 -1.36 -24.09 -27.11
N VAL A 97 -2.04 -25.01 -26.44
CA VAL A 97 -1.81 -26.44 -26.55
C VAL A 97 -3.04 -27.10 -27.14
N TYR A 98 -2.82 -27.93 -28.15
CA TYR A 98 -3.86 -28.63 -28.90
C TYR A 98 -3.63 -30.15 -28.82
N GLY A 99 -4.73 -30.91 -28.80
CA GLY A 99 -4.71 -32.36 -28.92
C GLY A 99 -4.41 -32.81 -30.36
N ALA A 100 -4.14 -34.10 -30.55
CA ALA A 100 -3.87 -34.69 -31.86
C ALA A 100 -5.04 -34.55 -32.86
N ASP A 101 -6.27 -34.40 -32.35
CA ASP A 101 -7.48 -34.12 -33.13
C ASP A 101 -7.58 -32.66 -33.60
N GLY A 102 -6.68 -31.79 -33.14
CA GLY A 102 -6.66 -30.36 -33.43
C GLY A 102 -7.57 -29.51 -32.54
N GLU A 103 -8.19 -30.09 -31.51
CA GLU A 103 -8.97 -29.34 -30.52
C GLU A 103 -8.07 -28.61 -29.53
N LEU A 104 -8.45 -27.39 -29.13
CA LEU A 104 -7.70 -26.60 -28.16
C LEU A 104 -7.92 -27.18 -26.76
N ILE A 105 -6.85 -27.65 -26.13
CA ILE A 105 -6.85 -28.12 -24.74
C ILE A 105 -6.86 -26.91 -23.80
N GLY A 106 -6.05 -25.89 -24.11
CA GLY A 106 -6.01 -24.67 -23.31
C GLY A 106 -4.91 -23.71 -23.72
N ALA A 107 -4.83 -22.60 -22.99
CA ALA A 107 -3.87 -21.53 -23.21
C ALA A 107 -3.31 -21.00 -21.89
N ALA A 108 -2.02 -20.66 -21.90
CA ALA A 108 -1.33 -19.98 -20.80
C ALA A 108 -0.67 -18.69 -21.31
N ASN A 109 -0.83 -17.62 -20.55
CA ASN A 109 -0.25 -16.31 -20.78
C ASN A 109 0.73 -15.96 -19.66
N MET A 110 1.84 -15.33 -20.01
CA MET A 110 2.85 -14.81 -19.09
C MET A 110 3.48 -13.55 -19.68
N LEU A 111 3.46 -12.45 -18.93
CA LEU A 111 4.20 -11.25 -19.28
C LEU A 111 5.69 -11.50 -19.04
N ILE A 112 6.51 -11.34 -20.06
CA ILE A 112 7.96 -11.44 -19.94
C ILE A 112 8.44 -10.10 -19.37
N SER A 113 8.77 -10.07 -18.07
CA SER A 113 9.23 -8.84 -17.41
C SER A 113 10.48 -9.07 -16.56
N LYS A 114 11.30 -8.02 -16.44
CA LYS A 114 12.40 -7.95 -15.46
C LYS A 114 11.87 -7.67 -14.04
N LEU A 115 10.67 -7.11 -13.93
CA LEU A 115 9.99 -6.83 -12.67
C LEU A 115 9.04 -7.97 -12.30
N PRO A 116 8.69 -8.13 -11.01
CA PRO A 116 7.54 -8.93 -10.63
C PRO A 116 6.27 -8.41 -11.30
N VAL A 117 5.34 -9.31 -11.62
CA VAL A 117 4.10 -8.97 -12.33
C VAL A 117 2.90 -9.30 -11.47
N VAL A 118 2.02 -8.31 -11.27
CA VAL A 118 0.76 -8.45 -10.53
C VAL A 118 -0.38 -8.61 -11.52
N TYR A 119 -0.93 -9.81 -11.60
CA TYR A 119 -2.14 -10.11 -12.37
C TYR A 119 -3.36 -9.91 -11.48
N ILE A 120 -4.36 -9.18 -11.97
CA ILE A 120 -5.62 -8.94 -11.26
C ILE A 120 -6.77 -9.23 -12.23
N GLU A 121 -7.62 -10.18 -11.87
CA GLU A 121 -8.83 -10.53 -12.62
C GLU A 121 -10.05 -10.23 -11.75
N THR A 122 -10.75 -9.12 -12.03
CA THR A 122 -12.02 -8.82 -11.37
C THR A 122 -13.09 -9.81 -11.79
N LYS A 123 -14.07 -10.03 -10.92
CA LYS A 123 -15.23 -10.86 -11.26
C LYS A 123 -15.87 -10.36 -12.58
N ASP A 124 -16.08 -11.28 -13.51
CA ASP A 124 -16.64 -11.02 -14.85
C ASP A 124 -15.84 -9.98 -15.66
N ARG A 125 -14.57 -9.75 -15.31
CA ARG A 125 -13.69 -8.70 -15.86
C ARG A 125 -14.30 -7.30 -15.82
N GLU A 126 -15.10 -7.02 -14.80
CA GLU A 126 -15.72 -5.71 -14.62
C GLU A 126 -14.65 -4.59 -14.54
N PRO A 127 -14.72 -3.53 -15.37
CA PRO A 127 -13.74 -2.45 -15.35
C PRO A 127 -13.95 -1.52 -14.16
N LEU A 128 -12.85 -1.14 -13.49
CA LEU A 128 -12.88 -0.24 -12.34
C LEU A 128 -12.81 1.24 -12.76
N VAL A 129 -13.94 1.81 -13.17
CA VAL A 129 -14.04 3.21 -13.64
C VAL A 129 -14.61 4.18 -12.58
N VAL A 130 -15.20 3.68 -11.50
CA VAL A 130 -15.74 4.47 -10.40
C VAL A 130 -14.84 4.35 -9.17
N LYS A 131 -14.27 5.47 -8.70
CA LYS A 131 -13.27 5.49 -7.60
C LYS A 131 -13.75 4.76 -6.34
N SER A 132 -15.01 4.97 -5.96
CA SER A 132 -15.58 4.46 -4.71
C SER A 132 -16.00 2.99 -4.80
N LYS A 133 -16.16 2.43 -6.00
CA LYS A 133 -16.61 1.06 -6.20
C LYS A 133 -15.53 0.08 -5.75
N VAL A 134 -15.92 -0.89 -4.93
CA VAL A 134 -15.07 -2.01 -4.52
C VAL A 134 -15.46 -3.20 -5.37
N LEU A 135 -14.48 -3.83 -6.01
CA LEU A 135 -14.67 -5.06 -6.78
C LEU A 135 -13.93 -6.21 -6.10
N LYS A 136 -14.53 -7.40 -6.13
CA LYS A 136 -13.83 -8.65 -5.82
C LYS A 136 -13.03 -9.09 -7.04
N ALA A 137 -11.83 -9.59 -6.80
CA ALA A 137 -10.90 -10.04 -7.82
C ALA A 137 -10.07 -11.22 -7.32
N HIS A 138 -9.47 -11.95 -8.25
CA HIS A 138 -8.36 -12.84 -7.98
C HIS A 138 -7.06 -12.12 -8.33
N MET A 139 -6.03 -12.25 -7.48
CA MET A 139 -4.71 -11.67 -7.72
C MET A 139 -3.65 -12.74 -7.63
N THR A 140 -2.73 -12.71 -8.59
CA THR A 140 -1.55 -13.57 -8.62
C THR A 140 -0.30 -12.72 -8.83
N ILE A 141 0.78 -13.01 -8.11
CA ILE A 141 2.09 -12.38 -8.31
C ILE A 141 3.03 -13.38 -8.97
N GLN A 142 3.40 -13.08 -10.20
CA GLN A 142 4.56 -13.67 -10.86
C GLN A 142 5.82 -13.02 -10.29
N GLY A 143 6.76 -13.87 -9.89
CA GLY A 143 8.05 -13.45 -9.37
C GLY A 143 9.03 -12.99 -10.44
N ASN A 144 10.30 -12.88 -10.03
CA ASN A 144 11.45 -12.74 -10.92
C ASN A 144 12.67 -13.45 -10.31
N SER A 145 13.87 -13.17 -10.82
CA SER A 145 15.11 -13.77 -10.29
C SER A 145 15.42 -13.40 -8.84
N GLU A 146 14.89 -12.27 -8.33
CA GLU A 146 15.06 -11.81 -6.95
C GLU A 146 13.92 -12.32 -6.04
N PHE A 147 12.68 -12.27 -6.52
CA PHE A 147 11.48 -12.64 -5.79
C PHE A 147 10.88 -13.92 -6.39
N ASN A 148 11.45 -15.08 -6.10
CA ASN A 148 10.97 -16.38 -6.59
C ASN A 148 10.55 -17.36 -5.47
N ASP A 149 10.69 -16.99 -4.21
CA ASP A 149 10.19 -17.80 -3.10
C ASP A 149 8.66 -17.67 -3.01
N ALA A 150 7.96 -18.80 -3.01
CA ALA A 150 6.51 -18.84 -2.88
C ALA A 150 6.00 -18.14 -1.59
N SER A 151 6.82 -17.99 -0.54
CA SER A 151 6.45 -17.32 0.70
C SER A 151 6.26 -15.81 0.56
N VAL A 152 6.82 -15.20 -0.49
CA VAL A 152 6.72 -13.75 -0.79
C VAL A 152 5.91 -13.47 -2.06
N LEU A 153 5.32 -14.51 -2.65
CA LEU A 153 4.38 -14.40 -3.74
C LEU A 153 2.96 -14.57 -3.21
N TYR A 154 1.98 -14.16 -4.02
CA TYR A 154 0.57 -14.24 -3.65
C TYR A 154 -0.23 -14.87 -4.77
N ASP A 155 -1.17 -15.73 -4.39
CA ASP A 155 -2.17 -16.29 -5.27
C ASP A 155 -3.47 -16.46 -4.47
N GLY A 156 -4.48 -15.63 -4.75
CA GLY A 156 -5.73 -15.67 -4.01
C GLY A 156 -6.66 -14.49 -4.21
N GLY A 157 -7.74 -14.47 -3.43
CA GLY A 157 -8.79 -13.45 -3.51
C GLY A 157 -8.36 -12.09 -2.94
N THR A 158 -8.75 -11.02 -3.62
CA THR A 158 -8.55 -9.64 -3.17
C THR A 158 -9.77 -8.78 -3.47
N GLU A 159 -9.92 -7.69 -2.74
CA GLU A 159 -10.71 -6.54 -3.17
C GLU A 159 -9.80 -5.52 -3.86
N ILE A 160 -10.31 -4.86 -4.89
CA ILE A 160 -9.67 -3.73 -5.57
C ILE A 160 -10.61 -2.52 -5.57
N LYS A 161 -10.05 -1.34 -5.29
CA LYS A 161 -10.77 -0.05 -5.28
C LYS A 161 -9.88 1.06 -5.83
N GLY A 162 -10.48 2.04 -6.50
CA GLY A 162 -9.76 3.24 -6.93
C GLY A 162 -9.25 4.09 -5.75
N ARG A 163 -8.14 4.80 -5.93
CA ARG A 163 -7.62 5.73 -4.92
C ARG A 163 -7.12 7.03 -5.50
N GLY A 164 -6.71 7.94 -4.61
CA GLY A 164 -6.14 9.22 -4.97
C GLY A 164 -7.19 10.29 -5.25
N ASN A 165 -6.73 11.54 -5.23
CA ASN A 165 -7.52 12.69 -5.63
C ASN A 165 -7.13 13.05 -7.06
N SER A 166 -6.09 13.85 -7.24
CA SER A 166 -5.62 14.25 -8.57
C SER A 166 -5.18 13.07 -9.44
N THR A 167 -4.50 12.08 -8.85
CA THR A 167 -4.03 10.89 -9.59
C THR A 167 -5.16 10.00 -10.10
N TRP A 168 -6.36 10.05 -9.48
CA TRP A 168 -7.53 9.37 -10.02
C TRP A 168 -8.03 9.99 -11.33
N MET A 169 -7.78 11.29 -11.54
CA MET A 169 -8.17 12.01 -12.76
C MET A 169 -7.22 11.73 -13.94
N ALA A 170 -6.03 11.19 -13.68
CA ALA A 170 -5.08 10.81 -14.74
C ALA A 170 -5.56 9.58 -15.53
N ASN A 171 -5.03 9.36 -16.74
CA ASN A 171 -5.42 8.20 -17.57
C ASN A 171 -5.09 6.87 -16.89
N LYS A 172 -3.91 6.76 -16.28
CA LYS A 172 -3.46 5.57 -15.55
C LYS A 172 -3.89 5.63 -14.08
N LYS A 173 -4.87 4.79 -13.73
CA LYS A 173 -5.52 4.83 -12.41
C LYS A 173 -4.69 4.12 -11.34
N PRO A 174 -4.57 4.69 -10.12
CA PRO A 174 -3.99 4.01 -8.97
C PRO A 174 -5.04 3.24 -8.17
N TYR A 175 -4.61 2.19 -7.47
CA TYR A 175 -5.51 1.25 -6.79
C TYR A 175 -5.12 1.00 -5.33
N LYS A 176 -6.13 0.70 -4.50
CA LYS A 176 -5.98 0.04 -3.19
C LYS A 176 -6.35 -1.43 -3.35
N LEU A 177 -5.60 -2.29 -2.69
CA LEU A 177 -5.84 -3.72 -2.61
C LEU A 177 -6.13 -4.11 -1.15
N LYS A 178 -7.07 -5.03 -0.96
CA LYS A 178 -7.31 -5.69 0.32
C LYS A 178 -7.38 -7.20 0.09
N LEU A 179 -6.29 -7.89 0.43
CA LEU A 179 -6.19 -9.34 0.32
C LEU A 179 -7.14 -10.05 1.29
N ASP A 180 -7.64 -11.21 0.91
CA ASP A 180 -8.49 -12.03 1.79
C ASP A 180 -7.68 -12.56 2.99
N SER A 181 -6.40 -12.88 2.79
CA SER A 181 -5.45 -13.37 3.81
C SER A 181 -4.26 -12.42 3.99
N LYS A 182 -3.76 -12.28 5.23
CA LYS A 182 -2.51 -11.54 5.50
C LYS A 182 -1.36 -12.29 4.82
N SER A 183 -0.68 -11.63 3.88
CA SER A 183 0.39 -12.24 3.09
C SER A 183 1.56 -11.27 2.96
N ASP A 184 2.77 -11.81 2.85
CA ASP A 184 3.97 -11.04 2.57
C ASP A 184 4.09 -10.88 1.06
N LEU A 185 4.09 -9.64 0.58
CA LEU A 185 4.26 -9.36 -0.84
C LEU A 185 5.69 -8.87 -1.07
N LEU A 186 6.48 -9.67 -1.80
CA LEU A 186 7.85 -9.33 -2.21
C LEU A 186 8.77 -8.96 -1.03
N GLY A 187 8.58 -9.58 0.13
CA GLY A 187 9.43 -9.39 1.31
C GLY A 187 9.13 -8.10 2.09
N MET A 188 7.98 -7.47 1.88
CA MET A 188 7.54 -6.24 2.56
C MET A 188 6.70 -6.52 3.83
N GLY A 189 6.78 -7.74 4.37
CA GLY A 189 6.08 -8.13 5.59
C GLY A 189 4.58 -8.40 5.37
N LYS A 190 3.99 -9.17 6.30
CA LYS A 190 2.62 -9.68 6.15
C LYS A 190 1.56 -8.60 6.38
N ASN A 191 0.73 -8.33 5.37
CA ASN A 191 -0.43 -7.45 5.51
C ASN A 191 -1.56 -7.85 4.56
N LYS A 192 -2.76 -7.27 4.77
CA LYS A 192 -3.87 -7.34 3.83
C LYS A 192 -3.95 -6.10 2.95
N HIS A 193 -3.46 -4.96 3.40
CA HIS A 193 -3.69 -3.67 2.75
C HIS A 193 -2.45 -3.18 2.00
N TRP A 194 -2.60 -3.07 0.68
CA TRP A 194 -1.54 -2.65 -0.22
C TRP A 194 -2.04 -1.57 -1.18
N VAL A 195 -1.12 -0.84 -1.80
CA VAL A 195 -1.45 0.15 -2.81
C VAL A 195 -0.61 -0.03 -4.06
N LEU A 196 -1.24 0.18 -5.21
CA LEU A 196 -0.59 0.29 -6.49
C LEU A 196 -0.59 1.77 -6.88
N LEU A 197 0.56 2.44 -6.76
CA LEU A 197 0.74 3.83 -7.17
C LEU A 197 1.10 3.86 -8.65
N SER A 198 0.28 4.55 -9.46
CA SER A 198 0.54 4.71 -10.90
C SER A 198 1.59 5.78 -11.23
N ASN A 199 2.00 6.59 -10.25
CA ASN A 199 2.94 7.71 -10.38
C ASN A 199 2.74 8.58 -11.65
N PRO A 200 1.49 8.97 -12.00
CA PRO A 200 1.18 9.45 -13.35
C PRO A 200 1.73 10.85 -13.65
N PHE A 201 2.14 11.60 -12.63
CA PHE A 201 2.73 12.94 -12.75
C PHE A 201 4.26 12.93 -12.53
N ASP A 202 4.83 11.76 -12.24
CA ASP A 202 6.25 11.57 -12.06
C ASP A 202 6.85 10.97 -13.34
N ALA A 203 7.51 11.80 -14.16
CA ALA A 203 8.09 11.35 -15.42
C ALA A 203 9.15 10.23 -15.26
N SER A 204 9.78 10.08 -14.10
CA SER A 204 10.76 9.02 -13.84
C SER A 204 10.14 7.78 -13.17
N LEU A 205 8.89 7.86 -12.70
CA LEU A 205 8.18 6.83 -11.92
C LEU A 205 8.89 6.37 -10.63
N SER A 206 9.97 7.06 -10.23
CA SER A 206 10.93 6.60 -9.23
C SER A 206 10.98 7.46 -7.97
N ARG A 207 10.46 8.70 -7.98
CA ARG A 207 10.66 9.65 -6.88
C ARG A 207 10.13 9.14 -5.56
N ASN A 208 8.91 8.58 -5.57
CA ASN A 208 8.32 8.00 -4.35
C ASN A 208 9.18 6.86 -3.78
N LYS A 209 9.62 5.92 -4.62
CA LYS A 209 10.46 4.80 -4.16
C LYS A 209 11.79 5.29 -3.60
N LEU A 210 12.47 6.19 -4.29
CA LEU A 210 13.74 6.75 -3.83
C LEU A 210 13.62 7.45 -2.48
N ILE A 211 12.53 8.20 -2.27
CA ILE A 211 12.26 8.88 -0.99
C ILE A 211 12.01 7.86 0.12
N TYR A 212 11.18 6.84 -0.15
CA TYR A 212 10.86 5.82 0.86
C TYR A 212 12.07 4.99 1.24
N ASP A 213 12.85 4.53 0.25
CA ASP A 213 14.06 3.75 0.48
C ASP A 213 15.09 4.58 1.27
N LEU A 214 15.31 5.86 0.90
CA LEU A 214 16.23 6.73 1.64
C LEU A 214 15.71 7.03 3.06
N ALA A 215 14.40 7.19 3.26
CA ALA A 215 13.83 7.37 4.58
C ALA A 215 14.09 6.13 5.47
N ALA A 216 13.89 4.93 4.93
CA ALA A 216 14.21 3.67 5.62
C ALA A 216 15.71 3.57 5.94
N ASP A 217 16.59 3.88 5.00
CA ASP A 217 18.05 3.88 5.20
C ASP A 217 18.50 4.90 6.25
N MET A 218 17.78 6.02 6.37
CA MET A 218 17.97 7.02 7.43
C MET A 218 17.40 6.55 8.77
N GLY A 219 16.72 5.41 8.85
CA GLY A 219 16.07 4.88 10.04
C GLY A 219 14.84 5.69 10.45
N LEU A 220 14.05 6.15 9.48
CA LEU A 220 12.68 6.61 9.68
C LEU A 220 11.71 5.47 9.36
N ASP A 221 10.53 5.52 9.96
CA ASP A 221 9.44 4.66 9.53
C ASP A 221 8.99 5.09 8.13
N ALA A 222 9.22 4.20 7.16
CA ALA A 222 8.95 4.45 5.75
C ALA A 222 8.18 3.27 5.17
N MET A 223 7.37 3.56 4.15
CA MET A 223 6.63 2.50 3.47
C MET A 223 7.58 1.67 2.60
N SER A 224 7.61 0.37 2.82
CA SER A 224 8.29 -0.53 1.90
C SER A 224 7.58 -0.51 0.53
N SER A 225 8.38 -0.54 -0.55
CA SER A 225 7.83 -0.50 -1.91
C SER A 225 8.69 -1.19 -2.96
N GLN A 226 8.04 -1.80 -3.95
CA GLN A 226 8.66 -2.51 -5.07
C GLN A 226 8.00 -2.12 -6.40
N TRP A 227 8.82 -1.92 -7.43
CA TRP A 227 8.31 -1.73 -8.79
C TRP A 227 7.75 -3.04 -9.31
N VAL A 228 6.56 -2.98 -9.91
CA VAL A 228 5.88 -4.13 -10.50
C VAL A 228 5.25 -3.75 -11.83
N ASP A 229 5.10 -4.70 -12.74
CA ASP A 229 4.16 -4.54 -13.85
C ASP A 229 2.79 -5.07 -13.45
N VAL A 230 1.74 -4.46 -13.99
CA VAL A 230 0.37 -4.85 -13.66
C VAL A 230 -0.38 -5.25 -14.92
N VAL A 231 -1.05 -6.39 -14.84
CA VAL A 231 -2.03 -6.86 -15.83
C VAL A 231 -3.39 -6.89 -15.16
N LEU A 232 -4.32 -6.07 -15.64
CA LEU A 232 -5.68 -5.95 -15.10
C LEU A 232 -6.69 -6.45 -16.15
N ASN A 233 -7.43 -7.51 -15.83
CA ASN A 233 -8.42 -8.14 -16.69
C ASN A 233 -7.86 -8.51 -18.07
N GLY A 234 -6.68 -9.11 -18.10
CA GLY A 234 -5.94 -9.44 -19.31
C GLY A 234 -5.37 -8.24 -20.08
N LYS A 235 -5.44 -7.00 -19.57
CA LYS A 235 -4.78 -5.84 -20.21
C LYS A 235 -3.51 -5.47 -19.45
N VAL A 236 -2.38 -5.38 -20.14
CA VAL A 236 -1.14 -4.83 -19.57
C VAL A 236 -1.36 -3.34 -19.32
N VAL A 237 -1.43 -2.94 -18.05
CA VAL A 237 -1.60 -1.53 -17.65
C VAL A 237 -0.27 -0.87 -17.27
N GLY A 238 0.84 -1.62 -17.44
CA GLY A 238 2.23 -1.18 -17.31
C GLY A 238 2.73 -1.08 -15.87
N ASN A 239 3.82 -0.34 -15.68
CA ASN A 239 4.51 -0.23 -14.40
C ASN A 239 3.72 0.48 -13.28
N TYR A 240 3.79 -0.04 -12.07
CA TYR A 240 3.29 0.57 -10.84
C TYR A 240 4.35 0.47 -9.74
N LEU A 241 4.23 1.29 -8.70
CA LEU A 241 4.89 1.06 -7.43
C LEU A 241 3.91 0.35 -6.48
N LEU A 242 4.14 -0.94 -6.23
CA LEU A 242 3.48 -1.68 -5.16
C LEU A 242 4.07 -1.22 -3.84
N CYS A 243 3.21 -0.79 -2.92
CA CYS A 243 3.65 -0.14 -1.70
C CYS A 243 2.73 -0.57 -0.54
N GLU A 244 3.29 -0.57 0.67
CA GLU A 244 2.50 -0.71 1.88
C GLU A 244 1.45 0.40 1.98
N HIS A 245 0.29 0.09 2.58
CA HIS A 245 -0.68 1.10 2.95
C HIS A 245 -0.45 1.53 4.39
N ILE A 246 -0.34 2.84 4.63
CA ILE A 246 -0.23 3.40 5.99
C ILE A 246 -1.45 2.97 6.81
N ARG A 247 -1.18 2.24 7.89
CA ARG A 247 -2.14 1.62 8.80
C ARG A 247 -1.46 1.43 10.16
N ILE A 248 -2.27 1.39 11.20
CA ILE A 248 -1.82 0.92 12.51
C ILE A 248 -1.64 -0.60 12.45
N GLY A 249 -0.56 -1.10 13.05
CA GLY A 249 -0.31 -2.52 13.25
C GLY A 249 1.18 -2.88 13.27
N GLU A 250 1.47 -4.09 13.76
CA GLU A 250 2.81 -4.66 13.79
C GLU A 250 3.46 -4.65 12.40
N GLY A 251 4.70 -4.16 12.32
CA GLY A 251 5.42 -3.97 11.05
C GLY A 251 4.86 -2.85 10.16
N ARG A 252 4.00 -1.98 10.70
CA ARG A 252 3.51 -0.73 10.08
C ARG A 252 3.71 0.40 11.08
N VAL A 253 2.69 1.22 11.32
CA VAL A 253 2.70 2.18 12.43
C VAL A 253 2.30 1.40 13.69
N ASP A 254 3.29 0.95 14.45
CA ASP A 254 3.07 0.13 15.65
C ASP A 254 2.72 1.00 16.86
N ILE A 255 1.44 1.35 16.95
CA ILE A 255 0.87 2.14 18.05
C ILE A 255 -0.40 1.47 18.57
N THR A 256 -0.83 1.87 19.76
CA THR A 256 -2.11 1.46 20.35
C THR A 256 -3.25 1.76 19.38
N ASN A 257 -3.99 0.73 19.00
CA ASN A 257 -5.14 0.85 18.11
C ASN A 257 -6.44 0.94 18.92
N TRP A 258 -7.01 2.14 19.03
CA TRP A 258 -8.24 2.35 19.78
C TRP A 258 -9.46 1.63 19.20
N ASP A 259 -9.46 1.33 17.88
CA ASP A 259 -10.52 0.51 17.27
C ASP A 259 -10.47 -0.92 17.86
N ASP A 260 -9.26 -1.50 18.02
CA ASP A 260 -9.08 -2.82 18.64
C ASP A 260 -9.43 -2.79 20.15
N VAL A 261 -9.10 -1.69 20.85
CA VAL A 261 -9.46 -1.50 22.27
C VAL A 261 -10.99 -1.47 22.44
N ALA A 262 -11.72 -0.79 21.54
CA ALA A 262 -13.18 -0.75 21.57
C ALA A 262 -13.80 -2.15 21.42
N ASP A 263 -13.33 -2.95 20.45
CA ASP A 263 -13.76 -4.33 20.24
C ASP A 263 -13.46 -5.23 21.46
N ASP A 264 -12.27 -5.10 22.06
CA ASP A 264 -11.89 -5.86 23.25
C ASP A 264 -12.73 -5.51 24.48
N VAL A 265 -13.08 -4.23 24.68
CA VAL A 265 -13.99 -3.80 25.75
C VAL A 265 -15.40 -4.34 25.50
N ALA A 266 -15.93 -4.26 24.27
CA ALA A 266 -17.24 -4.80 23.93
C ALA A 266 -17.30 -6.32 24.15
N LYS A 267 -16.25 -7.06 23.78
CA LYS A 267 -16.11 -8.49 24.08
C LYS A 267 -16.08 -8.78 25.59
N ALA A 268 -15.40 -7.95 26.39
CA ALA A 268 -15.35 -8.11 27.84
C ALA A 268 -16.74 -7.90 28.48
N ILE A 269 -17.46 -6.85 28.07
CA ILE A 269 -18.84 -6.58 28.48
C ILE A 269 -19.75 -7.76 28.09
N TYR A 270 -19.66 -8.24 26.85
CA TYR A 270 -20.42 -9.39 26.37
C TYR A 270 -20.15 -10.64 27.20
N LYS A 271 -18.88 -10.94 27.51
CA LYS A 271 -18.50 -12.11 28.29
C LYS A 271 -19.16 -12.11 29.68
N ALA A 272 -19.22 -10.94 30.32
CA ALA A 272 -19.90 -10.76 31.61
C ALA A 272 -21.45 -10.77 31.49
N ASN A 273 -22.00 -10.43 30.33
CA ASN A 273 -23.44 -10.28 30.09
C ASN A 273 -24.01 -11.32 29.11
N LYS A 274 -23.32 -12.45 28.88
CA LYS A 274 -23.63 -13.43 27.82
C LYS A 274 -25.05 -14.04 27.87
N LYS A 275 -25.71 -13.98 29.03
CA LYS A 275 -27.11 -14.45 29.21
C LYS A 275 -28.15 -13.45 28.70
N THR A 276 -27.78 -12.17 28.60
CA THR A 276 -28.69 -11.05 28.32
C THR A 276 -28.24 -10.20 27.15
N MET A 277 -27.12 -10.57 26.50
CA MET A 277 -26.55 -9.87 25.35
C MET A 277 -26.21 -10.92 24.27
N SER A 278 -26.65 -10.67 23.03
CA SER A 278 -26.32 -11.51 21.88
C SER A 278 -24.92 -11.19 21.31
N LYS A 279 -24.45 -12.01 20.35
CA LYS A 279 -23.20 -11.68 19.63
C LYS A 279 -23.37 -10.48 18.70
N ASP A 280 -24.53 -10.37 18.06
CA ASP A 280 -24.85 -9.23 17.20
C ASP A 280 -24.90 -7.94 18.04
N GLU A 281 -25.41 -8.01 19.27
CA GLU A 281 -25.41 -6.85 20.19
C GLU A 281 -24.02 -6.45 20.66
N ARG A 282 -23.11 -7.42 20.82
CA ARG A 282 -21.69 -7.13 21.07
C ARG A 282 -21.08 -6.42 19.87
N ASP A 283 -21.37 -6.86 18.65
CA ASP A 283 -20.81 -6.28 17.43
C ASP A 283 -21.35 -4.86 17.20
N GLU A 284 -22.66 -4.65 17.43
CA GLU A 284 -23.28 -3.31 17.45
C GLU A 284 -22.65 -2.40 18.51
N LEU A 285 -22.34 -2.93 19.71
CA LEU A 285 -21.68 -2.17 20.78
C LEU A 285 -20.26 -1.76 20.38
N ALA A 286 -19.47 -2.68 19.80
CA ALA A 286 -18.13 -2.38 19.32
C ALA A 286 -18.15 -1.27 18.26
N GLU A 287 -19.03 -1.38 17.26
CA GLU A 287 -19.19 -0.37 16.20
C GLU A 287 -19.60 1.01 16.77
N GLN A 288 -20.51 1.04 17.76
CA GLN A 288 -20.87 2.27 18.46
C GLN A 288 -19.66 2.90 19.14
N MET A 289 -18.85 2.09 19.81
CA MET A 289 -17.66 2.53 20.57
C MET A 289 -16.50 2.97 19.66
N GLU A 290 -16.37 2.39 18.47
CA GLU A 290 -15.41 2.82 17.44
C GLU A 290 -15.82 4.14 16.80
N THR A 291 -17.12 4.37 16.61
CA THR A 291 -17.67 5.57 15.98
C THR A 291 -17.65 6.79 16.91
N ASP A 292 -17.81 6.58 18.22
CA ASP A 292 -17.76 7.63 19.23
C ASP A 292 -17.00 7.15 20.47
N MET A 293 -15.76 7.59 20.61
CA MET A 293 -14.85 7.22 21.70
C MET A 293 -14.96 8.11 22.93
N ASP A 294 -16.01 8.92 23.11
CA ASP A 294 -16.22 9.71 24.35
C ASP A 294 -16.25 8.81 25.61
N TRP A 295 -16.62 7.53 25.45
CA TRP A 295 -16.60 6.52 26.52
C TRP A 295 -15.22 6.30 27.14
N VAL A 296 -14.12 6.51 26.38
CA VAL A 296 -12.76 6.26 26.85
C VAL A 296 -12.44 7.16 28.04
N THR A 297 -12.67 8.47 27.87
CA THR A 297 -12.45 9.46 28.94
C THR A 297 -13.57 9.50 29.98
N ALA A 298 -14.80 9.13 29.60
CA ALA A 298 -15.91 9.01 30.56
C ALA A 298 -15.74 7.81 31.51
N GLY A 299 -15.04 6.76 31.07
CA GLY A 299 -14.88 5.50 31.81
C GLY A 299 -16.13 4.63 31.82
N GLU A 300 -17.14 4.95 31.01
CA GLU A 300 -18.39 4.21 30.87
C GLU A 300 -19.01 4.37 29.48
N VAL A 301 -19.78 3.38 29.05
CA VAL A 301 -20.56 3.42 27.80
C VAL A 301 -22.03 3.07 28.08
N THR A 302 -22.96 3.75 27.43
CA THR A 302 -24.39 3.41 27.49
C THR A 302 -24.83 2.76 26.19
N TYR A 303 -25.44 1.58 26.30
CA TYR A 303 -25.96 0.81 25.16
C TYR A 303 -27.31 0.20 25.52
N LYS A 304 -28.31 0.42 24.65
CA LYS A 304 -29.71 0.00 24.83
C LYS A 304 -30.28 0.31 26.23
N GLY A 305 -29.97 1.50 26.75
CA GLY A 305 -30.48 1.98 28.04
C GLY A 305 -29.77 1.42 29.28
N LYS A 306 -28.71 0.61 29.10
CA LYS A 306 -27.87 0.13 30.19
C LYS A 306 -26.49 0.79 30.11
N THR A 307 -26.02 1.30 31.24
CA THR A 307 -24.68 1.88 31.38
C THR A 307 -23.71 0.82 31.90
N TYR A 308 -22.55 0.73 31.26
CA TYR A 308 -21.47 -0.19 31.58
C TYR A 308 -20.25 0.63 31.98
N LYS A 309 -19.84 0.54 33.24
CA LYS A 309 -18.59 1.13 33.71
C LYS A 309 -17.43 0.25 33.27
N ILE A 310 -16.49 0.80 32.49
CA ILE A 310 -15.49 -0.01 31.78
C ILE A 310 -14.54 -0.75 32.75
N THR A 311 -14.19 -0.09 33.85
CA THR A 311 -13.31 -0.66 34.90
C THR A 311 -13.90 -1.87 35.62
N ASP A 312 -15.20 -2.16 35.45
CA ASP A 312 -15.80 -3.40 35.95
C ASP A 312 -15.47 -4.61 35.05
N TYR A 313 -14.94 -4.38 33.84
CA TYR A 313 -14.71 -5.40 32.82
C TYR A 313 -13.24 -5.53 32.39
N CYS A 314 -12.51 -4.42 32.31
CA CYS A 314 -11.10 -4.39 31.92
C CYS A 314 -10.39 -3.08 32.31
N ASP A 315 -9.06 -3.14 32.35
CA ASP A 315 -8.22 -1.94 32.43
C ASP A 315 -8.08 -1.31 31.05
N LEU A 316 -8.06 0.03 31.01
CA LEU A 316 -7.83 0.78 29.77
C LEU A 316 -6.38 1.24 29.67
N PRO A 317 -5.81 1.28 28.46
CA PRO A 317 -4.55 1.97 28.24
C PRO A 317 -4.71 3.46 28.55
N SER A 318 -3.58 4.12 28.83
CA SER A 318 -3.54 5.59 28.99
C SER A 318 -3.97 6.27 27.69
N THR A 319 -4.73 7.36 27.81
CA THR A 319 -5.18 8.19 26.67
C THR A 319 -4.10 9.12 26.14
N ASP A 320 -2.90 9.08 26.71
CA ASP A 320 -1.81 9.93 26.25
C ASP A 320 -1.30 9.54 24.85
N GLY A 321 -1.72 8.43 24.25
CA GLY A 321 -1.27 8.03 22.91
C GLY A 321 -2.26 7.14 22.15
N GLY A 322 -1.75 6.44 21.13
CA GLY A 322 -2.55 5.71 20.15
C GLY A 322 -3.09 6.59 19.03
N TYR A 323 -2.34 7.64 18.67
CA TYR A 323 -2.77 8.63 17.68
C TYR A 323 -1.90 8.56 16.43
N LEU A 324 -2.54 8.37 15.28
CA LEU A 324 -1.95 8.65 13.98
C LEU A 324 -2.46 10.01 13.51
N LEU A 325 -1.53 10.93 13.29
CA LEU A 325 -1.78 12.30 12.89
C LEU A 325 -1.38 12.48 11.43
N GLU A 326 -2.12 13.31 10.71
CA GLU A 326 -1.79 13.76 9.36
C GLU A 326 -1.65 15.28 9.36
N GLY A 327 -0.86 15.78 8.40
CA GLY A 327 -0.48 17.18 8.29
C GLY A 327 -1.63 18.20 8.36
N TYR A 328 -1.24 19.46 8.24
CA TYR A 328 -2.14 20.57 8.38
C TYR A 328 -3.20 20.65 7.27
N GLU A 329 -4.44 21.01 7.62
CA GLU A 329 -5.55 21.23 6.68
C GLU A 329 -6.40 20.01 6.23
N GLY A 330 -6.46 18.92 7.00
CA GLY A 330 -7.39 17.81 6.74
C GLY A 330 -8.81 18.02 7.27
N ASP A 331 -9.70 17.07 6.97
CA ASP A 331 -11.07 17.07 7.50
C ASP A 331 -11.11 16.65 8.98
N ALA A 332 -12.27 16.79 9.62
CA ALA A 332 -12.47 16.31 10.98
C ALA A 332 -12.28 14.77 11.06
N PRO A 333 -11.81 14.25 12.21
CA PRO A 333 -11.45 14.97 13.43
C PRO A 333 -10.11 15.71 13.34
N TYR A 334 -10.05 16.92 13.93
CA TYR A 334 -8.83 17.73 13.99
C TYR A 334 -8.80 18.58 15.27
N PHE A 335 -7.61 19.04 15.65
CA PHE A 335 -7.43 20.07 16.67
C PHE A 335 -6.62 21.25 16.10
N ASN A 336 -6.75 22.42 16.75
CA ASN A 336 -5.91 23.56 16.44
C ASN A 336 -4.77 23.65 17.46
N THR A 337 -3.55 23.82 16.98
CA THR A 337 -2.36 23.95 17.81
C THR A 337 -2.24 25.36 18.40
N ALA A 338 -1.35 25.54 19.39
CA ALA A 338 -1.02 26.85 19.94
C ALA A 338 -0.51 27.84 18.88
N SER A 339 0.14 27.35 17.82
CA SER A 339 0.60 28.16 16.69
C SER A 339 -0.50 28.46 15.65
N GLY A 340 -1.73 27.96 15.87
CA GLY A 340 -2.86 28.19 14.99
C GLY A 340 -2.95 27.25 13.80
N HIS A 341 -2.18 26.17 13.77
CA HIS A 341 -2.26 25.19 12.70
C HIS A 341 -3.33 24.12 13.00
N LYS A 342 -3.99 23.60 11.96
CA LYS A 342 -5.03 22.57 12.07
C LYS A 342 -4.45 21.18 11.82
N VAL A 343 -4.24 20.35 12.84
CA VAL A 343 -3.70 18.98 12.72
C VAL A 343 -4.85 17.97 12.70
N THR A 344 -4.87 17.09 11.70
CA THR A 344 -5.89 16.04 11.58
C THR A 344 -5.48 14.79 12.32
N VAL A 345 -6.46 14.15 12.97
CA VAL A 345 -6.31 12.82 13.57
C VAL A 345 -6.82 11.80 12.56
N SER A 346 -5.90 11.11 11.87
CA SER A 346 -6.27 10.05 10.92
C SER A 346 -6.75 8.79 11.64
N LYS A 347 -6.17 8.48 12.81
CA LYS A 347 -6.66 7.43 13.69
C LYS A 347 -6.53 7.81 15.17
N PRO A 348 -7.53 7.47 16.00
CA PRO A 348 -8.81 6.84 15.62
C PRO A 348 -9.76 7.82 14.91
N GLU A 349 -10.60 7.31 14.00
CA GLU A 349 -11.54 8.14 13.22
C GLU A 349 -12.68 8.68 14.09
N GLY A 350 -13.17 7.88 15.05
CA GLY A 350 -14.20 8.26 16.02
C GLY A 350 -13.66 8.86 17.32
N ILE A 351 -12.49 9.51 17.29
CA ILE A 351 -11.84 10.06 18.49
C ILE A 351 -12.80 10.94 19.32
N GLY A 352 -12.90 10.63 20.62
CA GLY A 352 -13.72 11.37 21.57
C GLY A 352 -13.14 12.76 21.88
N LYS A 353 -13.98 13.68 22.34
CA LYS A 353 -13.62 15.08 22.63
C LYS A 353 -12.52 15.20 23.69
N GLY A 354 -12.55 14.34 24.70
CA GLY A 354 -11.54 14.31 25.76
C GLY A 354 -10.16 13.96 25.20
N MET A 355 -10.08 12.84 24.47
CA MET A 355 -8.86 12.40 23.79
C MET A 355 -8.35 13.43 22.78
N LEU A 356 -9.24 13.99 21.96
CA LEU A 356 -8.91 15.01 20.97
C LEU A 356 -8.31 16.27 21.63
N LYS A 357 -8.84 16.67 22.78
CA LYS A 357 -8.28 17.76 23.57
C LYS A 357 -6.90 17.41 24.13
N GLU A 358 -6.72 16.20 24.66
CA GLU A 358 -5.45 15.75 25.25
C GLU A 358 -4.30 15.73 24.23
N ILE A 359 -4.52 15.16 23.04
CA ILE A 359 -3.50 15.18 21.98
C ILE A 359 -3.25 16.62 21.47
N GLY A 360 -4.28 17.45 21.42
CA GLY A 360 -4.13 18.87 21.06
C GLY A 360 -3.32 19.67 22.07
N ASP A 361 -3.54 19.45 23.36
CA ASP A 361 -2.76 20.06 24.45
C ASP A 361 -1.31 19.58 24.41
N TYR A 362 -1.08 18.28 24.17
CA TYR A 362 0.26 17.69 24.05
C TYR A 362 1.04 18.31 22.88
N TYR A 363 0.44 18.37 21.69
CA TYR A 363 1.08 18.95 20.51
C TYR A 363 1.35 20.45 20.70
N SER A 364 0.40 21.17 21.30
CA SER A 364 0.56 22.59 21.63
C SER A 364 1.68 22.84 22.64
N ALA A 365 1.88 21.92 23.59
CA ALA A 365 3.00 21.97 24.51
C ALA A 365 4.34 21.75 23.79
N PHE A 366 4.39 20.81 22.84
CA PHE A 366 5.58 20.60 22.00
C PHE A 366 5.94 21.87 21.22
N GLU A 367 4.98 22.47 20.50
CA GLU A 367 5.20 23.71 19.75
C GLU A 367 5.66 24.85 20.67
N SER A 368 4.96 25.06 21.79
CA SER A 368 5.28 26.12 22.76
C SER A 368 6.69 25.95 23.32
N ALA A 369 7.08 24.72 23.65
CA ALA A 369 8.43 24.43 24.12
C ALA A 369 9.46 24.69 23.02
N ALA A 370 9.24 24.21 21.80
CA ALA A 370 10.18 24.36 20.69
C ALA A 370 10.41 25.83 20.28
N GLN A 371 9.41 26.69 20.44
CA GLN A 371 9.47 28.12 20.11
C GLN A 371 9.96 29.01 21.26
N SER A 372 9.98 28.50 22.49
CA SER A 372 10.46 29.24 23.66
C SER A 372 11.98 29.45 23.64
N SER A 373 12.45 30.53 24.27
CA SER A 373 13.87 30.87 24.33
C SER A 373 14.72 29.90 25.15
N ASP A 374 14.11 29.16 26.07
CA ASP A 374 14.77 28.15 26.91
C ASP A 374 14.38 26.70 26.54
N PHE A 375 13.69 26.55 25.41
CA PHE A 375 13.21 25.30 24.83
C PHE A 375 12.24 24.49 25.72
N CYS A 376 11.53 25.15 26.64
CA CYS A 376 10.67 24.54 27.63
C CYS A 376 9.28 25.19 27.69
N THR A 377 8.30 24.41 28.14
CA THR A 377 6.94 24.88 28.44
C THR A 377 6.47 24.32 29.78
N LYS A 378 5.32 24.75 30.28
CA LYS A 378 4.62 24.07 31.38
C LYS A 378 3.57 23.14 30.79
N TYR A 379 3.74 21.83 31.01
CA TYR A 379 2.81 20.79 30.58
C TYR A 379 2.49 19.87 31.77
N ASN A 380 1.22 19.57 32.00
CA ASN A 380 0.74 18.79 33.17
C ASN A 380 1.34 19.25 34.52
N GLY A 381 1.47 20.57 34.70
CA GLY A 381 2.01 21.15 35.92
C GLY A 381 3.55 21.17 36.02
N GLN A 382 4.27 20.54 35.09
CA GLN A 382 5.72 20.38 35.10
C GLN A 382 6.41 21.21 34.01
N ARG A 383 7.62 21.70 34.30
CA ARG A 383 8.48 22.32 33.28
C ARG A 383 9.05 21.22 32.38
N THR A 384 8.66 21.22 31.12
CA THR A 384 8.94 20.14 30.15
C THR A 384 9.70 20.71 28.95
N ARG A 385 10.81 20.08 28.57
CA ARG A 385 11.58 20.45 27.36
C ARG A 385 10.95 19.84 26.11
N TYR A 386 11.05 20.51 24.96
CA TYR A 386 10.51 19.98 23.70
C TYR A 386 11.00 18.56 23.35
N SER A 387 12.25 18.22 23.68
CA SER A 387 12.85 16.89 23.45
C SER A 387 12.29 15.79 24.36
N GLU A 388 11.51 16.13 25.38
CA GLU A 388 10.76 15.17 26.20
C GLU A 388 9.40 14.83 25.55
N LEU A 389 8.91 15.68 24.65
CA LEU A 389 7.60 15.55 23.98
C LEU A 389 7.71 14.98 22.54
N ALA A 390 8.86 15.12 21.89
CA ALA A 390 9.02 14.64 20.52
C ALA A 390 10.36 13.91 20.32
N ASP A 391 10.37 12.93 19.42
CA ASP A 391 11.61 12.37 18.89
C ASP A 391 12.23 13.34 17.87
N ILE A 392 13.06 14.23 18.40
CA ILE A 392 13.72 15.27 17.61
C ILE A 392 14.60 14.70 16.50
N LYS A 393 15.11 13.47 16.64
CA LYS A 393 15.90 12.85 15.57
C LYS A 393 15.02 12.51 14.37
N SER A 394 13.82 11.98 14.60
CA SER A 394 12.85 11.68 13.55
C SER A 394 12.42 12.95 12.83
N PHE A 395 12.07 14.01 13.59
CA PHE A 395 11.72 15.31 13.01
C PHE A 395 12.86 15.92 12.18
N ALA A 396 14.11 15.88 12.66
CA ALA A 396 15.25 16.42 11.95
C ALA A 396 15.56 15.65 10.65
N LYS A 397 15.51 14.31 10.69
CA LYS A 397 15.67 13.46 9.51
C LYS A 397 14.55 13.71 8.49
N TYR A 398 13.31 13.84 8.97
CA TYR A 398 12.17 14.11 8.12
C TYR A 398 12.26 15.48 7.43
N ALA A 399 12.64 16.52 8.17
CA ALA A 399 12.91 17.84 7.59
C ALA A 399 14.02 17.78 6.53
N LEU A 400 15.12 17.07 6.81
CA LEU A 400 16.23 16.91 5.87
C LEU A 400 15.80 16.23 4.56
N ILE A 401 14.99 15.17 4.63
CA ILE A 401 14.47 14.50 3.43
C ILE A 401 13.63 15.46 2.59
N ASN A 402 12.71 16.19 3.21
CA ASN A 402 11.86 17.11 2.46
C ASN A 402 12.65 18.27 1.82
N GLU A 403 13.73 18.73 2.47
CA GLU A 403 14.66 19.70 1.87
C GLU A 403 15.43 19.12 0.67
N ILE A 404 15.92 17.87 0.78
CA ILE A 404 16.65 17.19 -0.31
C ILE A 404 15.77 17.03 -1.54
N PHE A 405 14.52 16.61 -1.36
CA PHE A 405 13.59 16.34 -2.47
C PHE A 405 12.70 17.52 -2.84
N GLN A 406 12.81 18.64 -2.12
CA GLN A 406 12.04 19.86 -2.32
C GLN A 406 10.53 19.60 -2.34
N ASN A 407 10.04 18.81 -1.39
CA ASN A 407 8.61 18.56 -1.25
C ASN A 407 7.91 19.84 -0.80
N GLN A 408 7.33 20.58 -1.76
CA GLN A 408 6.70 21.88 -1.50
C GLN A 408 5.47 21.79 -0.59
N ASP A 409 4.84 20.62 -0.54
CA ASP A 409 3.66 20.38 0.29
C ASP A 409 4.02 20.04 1.74
N PHE A 410 5.26 19.66 2.05
CA PHE A 410 5.67 19.21 3.39
C PHE A 410 5.26 20.12 4.56
N PRO A 411 5.30 21.46 4.45
CA PRO A 411 4.85 22.32 5.55
C PRO A 411 3.37 22.14 5.92
N ASN A 412 2.56 21.56 5.03
CA ASN A 412 1.11 21.49 5.16
C ASN A 412 0.56 20.06 5.00
N ARG A 413 1.05 19.24 4.07
CA ARG A 413 0.44 17.94 3.70
C ARG A 413 1.50 16.86 3.54
N SER A 414 1.09 15.68 3.10
CA SER A 414 1.98 14.55 2.76
C SER A 414 2.87 14.10 3.92
N THR A 415 2.39 14.28 5.14
CA THR A 415 3.11 13.99 6.38
C THR A 415 2.19 13.18 7.28
N TYR A 416 2.71 12.07 7.80
CA TYR A 416 2.16 11.37 8.94
C TYR A 416 3.10 11.54 10.13
N MET A 417 2.52 11.72 11.30
CA MET A 417 3.20 11.65 12.59
C MET A 417 2.42 10.69 13.47
N TYR A 418 3.04 10.10 14.46
CA TYR A 418 2.31 9.29 15.42
C TYR A 418 2.75 9.54 16.85
N LYS A 419 1.87 9.22 17.78
CA LYS A 419 2.18 9.21 19.20
C LYS A 419 1.57 7.96 19.83
N ASP A 420 2.41 7.03 20.26
CA ASP A 420 1.96 5.89 21.04
C ASP A 420 1.80 6.23 22.53
N VAL A 421 1.09 5.36 23.24
CA VAL A 421 0.89 5.42 24.69
C VAL A 421 2.23 5.37 25.40
N GLY A 422 2.51 6.36 26.25
CA GLY A 422 3.82 6.54 26.89
C GLY A 422 4.97 6.90 25.94
N GLY A 423 4.71 6.98 24.62
CA GLY A 423 5.67 7.34 23.59
C GLY A 423 5.74 8.86 23.34
N LYS A 424 6.78 9.26 22.60
CA LYS A 424 6.92 10.63 22.11
C LYS A 424 6.22 10.80 20.76
N LEU A 425 5.86 12.04 20.44
CA LEU A 425 5.49 12.38 19.07
C LEU A 425 6.66 12.09 18.14
N THR A 426 6.42 11.30 17.10
CA THR A 426 7.44 10.80 16.17
C THR A 426 7.07 11.15 14.73
#